data_AF-A0A955LKY8-F1
#
_entry.id   AF-A0A955LKY8-F1
#
_cell.length_a   1.000
_cell.length_b   1.000
_cell.length_c   1.000
_cell.angle_alpha   90.00
_cell.angle_beta   90.00
_cell.angle_gamma   90.00
#
_symmetry.space_group_name_H-M   'P 1'
#
loop_
_entity.id
_entity.type
_entity.pdbx_description
1 polymer ?
#
loop_
_entity_poly.entity_id
_entity_poly.type
_entity_poly.pdbx_seq_one_letter_code
_entity_poly.pdbx_strand_id
1 'polypeptide(L)'
;MSDNCESCGMPLDEFVVSHMDNRYCMHCQDQETGDMAAFDDVREQSIIAAVELLNKTREEAEELADEMLPQLPRWKSRVED
;
A
#
# COMPACT_ATOMS: atom_id res chain seq x y z
N MET A 1 -8.78 -12.60 -9.93
CA MET A 1 -8.20 -12.63 -8.57
C MET A 1 -7.57 -11.27 -8.39
N SER A 2 -7.80 -10.59 -7.25
CA SER A 2 -7.20 -9.28 -7.03
C SER A 2 -5.80 -9.52 -6.50
N ASP A 3 -4.83 -9.61 -7.41
CA ASP A 3 -3.41 -9.87 -7.15
C ASP A 3 -2.69 -8.60 -6.64
N ASN A 4 -3.33 -7.80 -5.77
CA ASN A 4 -2.80 -6.53 -5.28
C ASN A 4 -2.84 -6.50 -3.75
N CYS A 5 -1.79 -5.91 -3.16
CA CYS A 5 -1.67 -5.70 -1.73
C CYS A 5 -2.85 -4.88 -1.22
N GLU A 6 -3.58 -5.41 -0.23
CA GLU A 6 -4.75 -4.74 0.34
C GLU A 6 -4.41 -3.45 1.11
N SER A 7 -3.12 -3.17 1.34
CA SER A 7 -2.61 -2.01 2.08
C SER A 7 -2.06 -0.90 1.18
N CYS A 8 -1.27 -1.23 0.15
CA CYS A 8 -0.65 -0.22 -0.72
C CYS A 8 -1.07 -0.30 -2.19
N GLY A 9 -1.88 -1.29 -2.56
CA GLY A 9 -2.36 -1.48 -3.93
C GLY A 9 -1.31 -1.99 -4.91
N MET A 10 -0.06 -2.18 -4.48
CA MET A 10 0.99 -2.74 -5.33
C MET A 10 0.66 -4.18 -5.74
N PRO A 11 0.97 -4.60 -6.97
CA PRO A 11 0.79 -5.98 -7.39
C PRO A 11 1.61 -6.92 -6.51
N LEU A 12 1.00 -8.03 -6.13
CA LEU A 12 1.64 -9.13 -5.41
C LEU A 12 2.17 -10.14 -6.41
N ASP A 13 3.40 -10.59 -6.14
CA ASP A 13 4.10 -11.64 -6.86
C ASP A 13 4.82 -12.54 -5.85
N GLU A 14 5.28 -13.72 -6.27
CA GLU A 14 5.92 -14.71 -5.38
C GLU A 14 7.13 -14.15 -4.60
N PHE A 15 7.79 -13.11 -5.14
CA PHE A 15 8.95 -12.49 -4.50
C PHE A 15 8.62 -11.35 -3.54
N VAL A 16 7.42 -10.80 -3.58
CA VAL A 16 7.05 -9.59 -2.82
C VAL A 16 5.90 -9.82 -1.85
N VAL A 17 5.21 -10.96 -1.94
CA VAL A 17 4.14 -11.35 -1.03
C VAL A 17 4.70 -11.61 0.38
N SER A 18 3.97 -11.20 1.41
CA SER A 18 4.35 -11.53 2.78
C SER A 18 4.19 -13.02 3.05
N HIS A 19 5.13 -13.60 3.80
CA HIS A 19 5.00 -14.98 4.28
C HIS A 19 4.05 -15.12 5.48
N MET A 20 3.65 -14.00 6.10
CA MET A 20 2.73 -13.97 7.25
C MET A 20 1.28 -13.98 6.76
N ASP A 21 0.95 -13.16 5.76
CA ASP A 21 -0.37 -13.08 5.16
C ASP A 21 -0.27 -12.70 3.67
N ASN A 22 -0.78 -13.58 2.81
CA ASN A 22 -0.64 -13.43 1.35
C ASN A 22 -1.50 -12.32 0.73
N ARG A 23 -2.30 -11.60 1.54
CA ARG A 23 -3.03 -10.40 1.12
C ARG A 23 -2.18 -9.14 1.10
N TYR A 24 -0.99 -9.20 1.71
CA TYR A 24 -0.10 -8.05 1.85
C TYR A 24 1.28 -8.31 1.25
N CYS A 25 1.97 -7.25 0.88
CA CYS A 25 3.37 -7.34 0.48
C CYS A 25 4.29 -7.29 1.70
N MET A 26 5.51 -7.80 1.53
CA MET A 26 6.56 -7.81 2.56
C MET A 26 6.99 -6.41 3.05
N HIS A 27 6.58 -5.34 2.34
CA HIS A 27 6.84 -3.96 2.74
C HIS A 27 5.72 -3.35 3.60
N CYS A 28 4.50 -3.87 3.50
CA CYS A 28 3.35 -3.38 4.28
C CYS A 28 3.16 -4.16 5.57
N GLN A 29 3.69 -5.38 5.64
CA GLN A 29 3.66 -6.22 6.83
C GLN A 29 5.09 -6.50 7.28
N ASP A 30 5.35 -6.36 8.58
CA ASP A 30 6.60 -6.78 9.18
C ASP A 30 6.73 -8.31 9.10
N GLN A 31 7.86 -8.78 8.59
CA GLN A 31 8.09 -10.20 8.34
C GLN A 31 8.56 -10.96 9.59
N GLU A 32 8.81 -10.28 10.72
CA GLU A 32 9.21 -10.91 11.98
C GLU A 32 8.06 -10.89 13.00
N THR A 33 7.37 -9.76 13.12
CA THR A 33 6.28 -9.58 14.09
C THR A 33 4.89 -9.79 13.48
N GLY A 34 4.75 -9.62 12.16
CA GLY A 34 3.46 -9.62 11.47
C GLY A 34 2.68 -8.32 11.60
N ASP A 35 3.26 -7.30 12.26
CA ASP A 35 2.64 -5.98 12.42
C ASP A 35 2.51 -5.27 11.08
N MET A 36 1.45 -4.48 10.93
CA MET A 36 1.19 -3.78 9.68
C MET A 36 1.62 -2.32 9.79
N ALA A 37 2.19 -1.80 8.71
CA ALA A 37 2.55 -0.39 8.59
C ALA A 37 1.33 0.52 8.82
N ALA A 38 1.57 1.70 9.39
CA ALA A 38 0.53 2.69 9.59
C ALA A 38 0.11 3.33 8.26
N PHE A 39 -1.08 3.92 8.24
CA PHE A 39 -1.60 4.58 7.03
C PHE A 39 -0.66 5.67 6.52
N ASP A 40 -0.13 6.50 7.43
CA ASP A 40 0.76 7.62 7.07
C ASP A 40 2.09 7.12 6.48
N ASP A 41 2.64 6.02 7.01
CA ASP A 41 3.86 5.39 6.48
C ASP A 41 3.62 4.84 5.08
N VAL A 42 2.50 4.12 4.89
CA VAL A 42 2.12 3.58 3.57
C VAL A 42 1.88 4.71 2.57
N ARG A 43 1.25 5.80 3.00
CA ARG A 43 1.03 7.00 2.19
C ARG A 43 2.34 7.61 1.71
N GLU A 44 3.29 7.85 2.61
CA GLU A 44 4.59 8.42 2.24
C GLU A 44 5.35 7.49 1.28
N GLN A 45 5.33 6.18 1.51
CA GLN A 45 5.95 5.21 0.59
C GLN A 45 5.27 5.18 -0.78
N SER A 46 3.94 5.27 -0.84
CA SER A 46 3.20 5.37 -2.11
C SER A 46 3.54 6.65 -2.87
N ILE A 47 3.74 7.77 -2.18
CA ILE A 47 4.15 9.04 -2.79
C ILE A 47 5.55 8.90 -3.40
N ILE A 48 6.51 8.39 -2.63
CA ILE A 48 7.88 8.16 -3.09
C ILE A 48 7.88 7.26 -4.33
N ALA A 49 7.16 6.13 -4.26
CA ALA A 49 7.06 5.22 -5.39
C ALA A 49 6.41 5.85 -6.63
N ALA A 50 5.37 6.68 -6.48
CA ALA A 50 4.75 7.37 -7.60
C ALA A 50 5.69 8.42 -8.22
N VAL A 51 6.49 9.12 -7.42
CA VAL A 51 7.50 10.06 -7.91
C VAL A 51 8.60 9.32 -8.67
N GLU A 52 9.15 8.24 -8.09
CA GLU A 52 10.30 7.54 -8.67
C GLU A 52 9.94 6.63 -9.85
N LEU A 53 8.81 5.92 -9.78
CA LEU A 53 8.42 4.91 -10.77
C LEU A 53 7.53 5.46 -11.87
N LEU A 54 6.66 6.42 -11.53
CA LEU A 54 5.71 7.02 -12.49
C LEU A 54 6.16 8.40 -12.96
N ASN A 55 7.31 8.89 -12.49
CA ASN A 55 7.88 10.20 -12.81
C ASN A 55 6.86 11.34 -12.60
N LYS A 56 6.02 11.20 -11.58
CA LYS A 56 5.04 12.21 -11.15
C LYS A 56 5.71 13.26 -10.28
N THR A 57 5.11 14.45 -10.24
CA THR A 57 5.46 15.42 -9.20
C THR A 57 4.98 14.95 -7.83
N ARG A 58 5.57 15.49 -6.76
CA ARG A 58 5.15 15.16 -5.39
C ARG A 58 3.68 15.49 -5.15
N GLU A 59 3.18 16.59 -5.69
CA GLU A 59 1.77 16.99 -5.58
C GLU A 59 0.84 15.97 -6.24
N GLU A 60 1.11 15.59 -7.50
CA GLU A 60 0.32 14.57 -8.19
C GLU A 60 0.40 13.19 -7.52
N ALA A 61 1.51 12.89 -6.85
CA ALA A 61 1.71 11.65 -6.12
C ALA A 61 0.96 11.64 -4.78
N GLU A 62 0.91 12.78 -4.09
CA GLU A 62 0.12 12.99 -2.88
C GLU A 62 -1.38 12.83 -3.18
N GLU A 63 -1.88 13.50 -4.22
CA GLU A 63 -3.28 13.35 -4.65
C GLU A 63 -3.61 11.89 -4.99
N LEU A 64 -2.75 11.23 -5.76
CA LEU A 64 -2.95 9.82 -6.12
C LEU A 64 -3.01 8.91 -4.89
N ALA A 65 -2.10 9.09 -3.93
CA ALA A 65 -2.08 8.30 -2.71
C ALA A 65 -3.34 8.54 -1.85
N ASP A 66 -3.77 9.80 -1.73
CA ASP A 66 -4.97 10.17 -0.97
C ASP A 66 -6.27 9.68 -1.61
N GLU A 67 -6.33 9.59 -2.94
CA GLU A 67 -7.49 9.05 -3.65
C GLU A 67 -7.52 7.52 -3.66
N MET A 68 -6.36 6.87 -3.79
CA MET A 68 -6.28 5.42 -3.93
C MET A 68 -6.29 4.68 -2.60
N LEU A 69 -5.47 5.10 -1.62
CA LEU A 69 -5.27 4.33 -0.40
C LEU A 69 -6.56 4.09 0.39
N PRO A 70 -7.45 5.09 0.61
CA PRO A 70 -8.70 4.86 1.34
C PRO A 70 -9.64 3.84 0.70
N GLN A 71 -9.50 3.59 -0.60
CA GLN A 71 -10.33 2.63 -1.33
C GLN A 71 -9.84 1.18 -1.19
N LEU A 72 -8.61 0.98 -0.71
CA LEU A 72 -8.04 -0.36 -0.54
C LEU A 72 -8.68 -1.10 0.64
N PRO A 73 -8.83 -2.44 0.57
CA PRO A 73 -9.60 -3.21 1.55
C PRO A 73 -9.18 -3.00 3.01
N ARG A 74 -7.89 -2.80 3.27
CA ARG A 74 -7.37 -2.54 4.62
C ARG A 74 -7.89 -1.24 5.24
N TRP A 75 -8.09 -0.22 4.41
CA TRP A 75 -8.40 1.13 4.84
C TRP A 75 -9.88 1.49 4.66
N LYS A 76 -10.58 0.75 3.80
CA LYS A 76 -11.99 0.98 3.45
C LYS A 76 -12.93 0.98 4.65
N SER A 77 -12.60 0.25 5.71
CA SER A 77 -13.36 0.26 6.98
C SER A 77 -13.38 1.62 7.69
N ARG A 78 -12.59 2.62 7.27
CA ARG A 78 -12.61 3.98 7.82
C ARG A 78 -13.60 4.92 7.12
N VAL A 79 -14.26 4.48 6.04
CA VAL A 79 -15.13 5.33 5.18
C VAL A 79 -16.62 5.02 5.37
N GLU A 80 -16.98 4.03 6.20
CA GLU A 80 -18.37 3.69 6.57
C GLU A 80 -18.68 4.05 8.04
N ASP A 81 -18.52 5.33 8.42
CA ASP A 81 -19.14 5.95 9.60
C ASP A 81 -19.69 7.35 9.25
#